data_AF-D6U8U2-F1
#
_entry.id   AF-D6U8U2-F1
#
_cell.length_a   1.000
_cell.length_b   1.000
_cell.length_c   1.000
_cell.angle_alpha   90.00
_cell.angle_beta   90.00
_cell.angle_gamma   90.00
#
_symmetry.space_group_name_H-M   'P 1'
#
loop_
_entity.id
_entity.type
_entity.pdbx_description
1 polymer ?
#
loop_
_entity_poly.entity_id
_entity_poly.type
_entity_poly.pdbx_seq_one_letter_code
_entity_poly.pdbx_strand_id
1 'polypeptide(L)'
;MPKEQFNVRLDTTLKRALQDRANEAGQPLTQVLERYISEGLARDKGATIEASTVPVIRAAIREEMQRSMETLTAQIHQDVQQISRRDTDRLAALTVKAARSAGIGQRLVYTLLAEEVGEEAADRVFERAVTLTAKELVARSSPPPSSSKTTRQEDQGAAEESGEEGKETGA
;
A
#
# COMPACT_ATOMS: atom_id res chain seq x y z
N MET A 1 -12.47 52.66 15.41
CA MET A 1 -13.39 52.08 16.42
C MET A 1 -13.66 53.13 17.48
N PRO A 2 -14.88 53.22 18.02
CA PRO A 2 -15.18 54.12 19.13
C PRO A 2 -14.27 53.79 20.32
N LYS A 3 -13.70 54.82 20.96
CA LYS A 3 -12.87 54.67 22.15
C LYS A 3 -13.72 54.95 23.38
N GLU A 4 -13.77 53.99 24.30
CA GLU A 4 -14.44 54.16 25.59
C GLU A 4 -13.40 54.36 26.70
N GLN A 5 -13.70 55.26 27.64
CA GLN A 5 -12.81 55.55 28.76
C GLN A 5 -13.12 54.58 29.91
N PHE A 6 -12.12 53.81 30.32
CA PHE A 6 -12.24 52.85 31.41
C PHE A 6 -11.44 53.33 32.64
N ASN A 7 -12.12 53.51 33.77
CA ASN A 7 -11.48 53.97 35.02
C ASN A 7 -11.05 52.76 35.85
N VAL A 8 -9.78 52.38 35.74
CA VAL A 8 -9.20 51.25 36.49
C VAL A 8 -8.41 51.74 37.69
N ARG A 9 -8.63 51.11 38.85
CA ARG A 9 -7.73 51.25 40.01
C ARG A 9 -6.61 50.23 39.88
N LEU A 10 -5.39 50.72 39.70
CA LEU A 10 -4.18 49.89 39.62
C LEU A 10 -3.38 50.05 40.90
N ASP A 11 -2.68 48.99 41.28
CA ASP A 11 -1.67 49.08 42.31
C ASP A 11 -0.58 50.09 41.92
N THR A 12 -0.08 50.84 42.90
CA THR A 12 0.92 51.91 42.67
C THR A 12 2.23 51.38 42.09
N THR A 13 2.62 50.15 42.44
CA THR A 13 3.84 49.51 41.93
C THR A 13 3.69 49.14 40.46
N LEU A 14 2.56 48.55 40.08
CA LEU A 14 2.21 48.21 38.70
C LEU A 14 2.12 49.45 37.82
N LYS A 15 1.50 50.52 38.33
CA LYS A 15 1.40 51.78 37.60
C LYS A 15 2.80 52.35 37.29
N ARG A 16 3.71 52.35 38.27
CA ARG A 16 5.10 52.79 38.05
C ARG A 16 5.81 51.93 37.01
N ALA A 17 5.74 50.60 37.13
CA ALA A 17 6.37 49.71 36.18
C ALA A 17 5.88 49.93 34.73
N LEU A 18 4.57 50.15 34.55
CA LEU A 18 3.99 50.48 33.24
C LEU A 18 4.45 51.85 32.72
N GLN A 19 4.58 52.83 33.62
CA GLN A 19 5.08 54.16 33.30
C GLN A 19 6.54 54.11 32.84
N ASP A 20 7.39 53.37 33.56
CA ASP A 20 8.80 53.17 33.21
C ASP A 20 8.92 52.49 31.84
N ARG A 21 8.11 51.47 31.60
CA ARG A 21 8.08 50.77 30.31
C ARG A 21 7.59 51.64 29.16
N ALA A 22 6.62 52.53 29.42
CA ALA A 22 6.13 53.50 28.45
C ALA A 22 7.20 54.54 28.10
N ASN A 23 7.96 54.99 29.10
CA ASN A 23 9.09 55.91 28.90
C ASN A 23 10.22 55.24 28.10
N GLU A 24 10.59 53.99 28.43
CA GLU A 24 11.58 53.21 27.68
C GLU A 24 11.20 53.02 26.21
N ALA A 25 9.92 52.76 25.95
CA ALA A 25 9.40 52.55 24.60
C ALA A 25 9.12 53.85 23.83
N GLY A 26 9.18 55.01 24.50
CA GLY A 26 8.79 56.31 23.91
C GLY A 26 7.31 56.37 23.50
N GLN A 27 6.44 55.63 24.19
CA GLN A 27 5.02 55.50 23.85
C GLN A 27 4.11 56.03 24.96
N PRO A 28 2.90 56.53 24.64
CA PRO A 28 1.93 56.92 25.65
C PRO A 28 1.49 55.70 26.47
N LEU A 29 1.36 55.89 27.79
CA LEU A 29 0.98 54.83 28.74
C LEU A 29 -0.28 54.06 28.32
N THR A 30 -1.26 54.75 27.73
CA THR A 30 -2.52 54.16 27.24
C THR A 30 -2.29 53.14 26.13
N GLN A 31 -1.36 53.40 25.21
CA GLN A 31 -1.05 52.48 24.10
C GLN A 31 -0.32 51.23 24.60
N VAL A 32 0.58 51.39 25.57
CA VAL A 32 1.25 50.26 26.23
C VAL A 32 0.24 49.41 26.98
N LEU A 33 -0.69 50.04 27.72
CA LEU A 33 -1.75 49.34 28.44
C LEU A 33 -2.67 48.56 27.48
N GLU A 34 -3.11 49.20 26.39
CA GLU A 34 -3.94 48.57 25.34
C GLU A 34 -3.23 47.36 24.71
N ARG A 35 -1.92 47.46 24.47
CA ARG A 35 -1.12 46.34 23.99
C ARG A 35 -1.10 45.19 24.99
N TYR A 36 -0.80 45.43 26.27
CA TYR A 36 -0.76 44.36 27.27
C TYR A 36 -2.13 43.73 27.51
N ILE A 37 -3.22 44.51 27.48
CA ILE A 37 -4.58 44.00 27.61
C ILE A 37 -4.96 43.15 26.40
N SER A 38 -4.64 43.60 25.18
CA SER A 38 -4.92 42.81 23.97
C SER A 38 -4.08 41.54 23.88
N GLU A 39 -2.80 41.59 24.25
CA GLU A 39 -1.92 40.42 24.35
C GLU A 39 -2.38 39.46 25.45
N GLY A 40 -2.78 39.97 26.62
CA GLY A 40 -3.33 39.18 27.73
C GLY A 40 -4.64 38.48 27.32
N LEU A 41 -5.57 39.20 26.70
CA LEU A 41 -6.80 38.63 26.15
C LEU A 41 -6.53 37.61 25.05
N ALA A 42 -5.53 37.83 24.19
CA ALA A 42 -5.14 36.87 23.17
C ALA A 42 -4.54 35.60 23.79
N ARG A 43 -3.80 35.74 24.89
CA ARG A 43 -3.19 34.62 25.62
C ARG A 43 -4.24 33.81 26.39
N ASP A 44 -5.16 34.47 27.08
CA ASP A 44 -6.25 33.82 27.82
C ASP A 44 -7.24 33.11 26.88
N LYS A 45 -7.41 33.62 25.65
CA LYS A 45 -8.17 32.95 24.59
C LYS A 45 -7.41 31.81 23.90
N GLY A 46 -6.20 31.45 24.35
CA GLY A 46 -5.36 30.40 23.75
C GLY A 46 -4.77 30.74 22.38
N ALA A 47 -5.13 31.89 21.81
CA ALA A 47 -4.86 32.22 20.40
C ALA A 47 -3.37 32.38 20.07
N THR A 48 -2.53 32.77 21.04
CA THR A 48 -1.10 33.03 20.79
C THR A 48 -0.21 31.80 20.94
N ILE A 49 -0.56 30.85 21.81
CA ILE A 49 0.23 29.64 22.04
C ILE A 49 -0.20 28.53 21.07
N GLU A 50 -1.48 28.38 20.79
CA GLU A 50 -1.98 27.30 19.92
C GLU A 50 -1.70 27.56 18.42
N ALA A 51 -1.75 28.82 17.97
CA ALA A 51 -1.63 29.14 16.54
C ALA A 51 -0.23 28.85 15.96
N SER A 52 0.83 28.98 16.76
CA SER A 52 2.21 28.82 16.28
C SER A 52 2.84 27.47 16.61
N THR A 53 2.47 26.85 17.74
CA THR A 53 3.12 25.62 18.21
C THR A 53 2.49 24.36 17.64
N VAL A 54 1.17 24.34 17.45
CA VAL A 54 0.44 23.17 16.94
C VAL A 54 0.89 22.74 15.53
N PRO A 55 1.13 23.66 14.57
CA PRO A 55 1.65 23.28 13.26
C PRO A 55 3.04 22.65 13.32
N VAL A 56 3.93 23.18 14.19
CA VAL A 56 5.29 22.68 14.37
C VAL A 56 5.28 21.29 14.99
N ILE A 57 4.48 21.08 16.03
CA ILE A 57 4.32 19.75 16.66
C ILE A 57 3.74 18.76 15.64
N ARG A 58 2.73 19.16 14.86
CA ARG A 58 2.14 18.30 13.83
C ARG A 58 3.15 17.93 12.73
N ALA A 59 4.02 18.86 12.34
CA ALA A 59 5.08 18.60 11.38
C ALA A 59 6.11 17.60 11.93
N ALA A 60 6.56 17.81 13.18
CA ALA A 60 7.50 16.91 13.85
C ALA A 60 6.91 15.49 14.01
N ILE A 61 5.64 15.37 14.39
CA ILE A 61 4.96 14.07 14.49
C ILE A 61 4.88 13.39 13.13
N ARG A 62 4.54 14.12 12.06
CA ARG A 62 4.46 13.55 10.71
C ARG A 62 5.82 13.07 10.23
N GLU A 63 6.87 13.84 10.46
CA GLU A 63 8.23 13.48 10.10
C GLU A 63 8.69 12.21 10.83
N GLU A 64 8.45 12.12 12.15
CA GLU A 64 8.83 10.95 12.94
C GLU A 64 8.01 9.71 12.54
N MET A 65 6.72 9.89 12.27
CA MET A 65 5.86 8.82 11.77
C MET A 65 6.32 8.33 10.40
N GLN A 66 6.70 9.24 9.50
CA GLN A 66 7.20 8.87 8.18
C GLN A 66 8.51 8.07 8.28
N ARG A 67 9.48 8.55 9.08
CA ARG A 67 10.74 7.83 9.33
C ARG A 67 10.51 6.44 9.94
N SER A 68 9.59 6.34 10.89
CA SER A 68 9.22 5.07 11.51
C SER A 68 8.62 4.11 10.49
N MET A 69 7.77 4.60 9.59
CA MET A 69 7.13 3.80 8.56
C MET A 69 8.10 3.34 7.47
N GLU A 70 9.04 4.19 7.07
CA GLU A 70 10.12 3.84 6.14
C GLU A 70 11.01 2.73 6.74
N THR A 71 11.37 2.87 8.01
CA THR A 71 12.16 1.86 8.74
C THR A 71 11.43 0.52 8.82
N LEU A 72 10.14 0.54 9.18
CA LEU A 72 9.31 -0.66 9.28
C LEU A 72 9.14 -1.34 7.91
N THR A 73 8.92 -0.56 6.86
CA THR A 73 8.75 -1.09 5.50
C THR A 73 10.04 -1.74 5.01
N ALA A 74 11.20 -1.14 5.29
CA ALA A 74 12.50 -1.70 4.94
C ALA A 74 12.75 -3.05 5.66
N GLN A 75 12.43 -3.14 6.95
CA GLN A 75 12.55 -4.36 7.73
C GLN A 75 11.63 -5.47 7.20
N ILE A 76 10.36 -5.17 6.94
CA ILE A 76 9.41 -6.13 6.37
C ILE A 76 9.92 -6.64 5.01
N HIS A 77 10.43 -5.75 4.15
CA HIS A 77 10.94 -6.16 2.85
C HIS A 77 12.14 -7.10 2.97
N GLN A 78 13.05 -6.82 3.90
CA GLN A 78 14.20 -7.67 4.17
C GLN A 78 13.78 -9.05 4.70
N ASP A 79 12.84 -9.10 5.63
CA ASP A 79 12.34 -10.36 6.21
C ASP A 79 11.64 -11.23 5.17
N VAL A 80 10.77 -10.61 4.35
CA VAL A 80 10.08 -11.31 3.25
C VAL A 80 11.09 -11.87 2.24
N GLN A 81 12.13 -11.11 1.90
CA GLN A 81 13.19 -11.61 1.02
C GLN A 81 13.97 -12.78 1.64
N GLN A 82 14.28 -12.73 2.94
CA GLN A 82 14.97 -13.83 3.62
C GLN A 82 14.13 -15.11 3.67
N ILE A 83 12.83 -14.99 4.01
CA ILE A 83 11.90 -16.12 4.02
C ILE A 83 11.78 -16.71 2.61
N SER A 84 11.56 -15.87 1.60
CA SER A 84 11.43 -16.31 0.22
C SER A 84 12.68 -17.05 -0.29
N ARG A 85 13.88 -16.55 0.05
CA ARG A 85 15.14 -17.24 -0.28
C ARG A 85 15.23 -18.60 0.40
N ARG A 86 14.93 -18.67 1.70
CA ARG A 86 14.97 -19.93 2.46
C ARG A 86 14.00 -20.96 1.92
N ASP A 87 12.80 -20.55 1.54
CA ASP A 87 11.81 -21.45 0.96
C ASP A 87 12.22 -21.92 -0.43
N THR A 88 12.79 -21.03 -1.25
CA THR A 88 13.34 -21.37 -2.57
C THR A 88 14.49 -22.37 -2.45
N ASP A 89 15.42 -22.13 -1.53
CA ASP A 89 16.56 -23.04 -1.27
C ASP A 89 16.07 -24.41 -0.79
N ARG A 90 15.06 -24.45 0.07
CA ARG A 90 14.45 -25.69 0.55
C ARG A 90 13.76 -26.44 -0.58
N LEU A 91 13.03 -25.76 -1.45
CA LEU A 91 12.40 -26.36 -2.63
C LEU A 91 13.44 -26.89 -3.63
N ALA A 92 14.52 -26.14 -3.86
CA ALA A 92 15.64 -26.60 -4.69
C ALA A 92 16.27 -27.87 -4.09
N ALA A 93 16.54 -27.89 -2.79
CA ALA A 93 17.07 -29.06 -2.10
C ALA A 93 16.14 -30.28 -2.17
N LEU A 94 14.83 -30.08 -1.99
CA LEU A 94 13.84 -31.15 -2.14
C LEU A 94 13.76 -31.67 -3.57
N THR A 95 13.85 -30.79 -4.56
CA THR A 95 13.85 -31.15 -5.98
C THR A 95 15.08 -32.00 -6.33
N VAL A 96 16.27 -31.60 -5.88
CA VAL A 96 17.50 -32.37 -6.05
C VAL A 96 17.41 -33.73 -5.35
N LYS A 97 16.86 -33.78 -4.13
CA LYS A 97 16.65 -35.03 -3.40
C LYS A 97 15.66 -35.96 -4.13
N ALA A 98 14.57 -35.42 -4.64
CA ALA A 98 13.57 -36.16 -5.42
C ALA A 98 14.18 -36.70 -6.72
N ALA A 99 14.91 -35.88 -7.47
CA ALA A 99 15.60 -36.29 -8.70
C ALA A 99 16.61 -37.42 -8.44
N ARG A 100 17.41 -37.32 -7.37
CA ARG A 100 18.34 -38.39 -6.98
C ARG A 100 17.62 -39.68 -6.61
N SER A 101 16.55 -39.58 -5.83
CA SER A 101 15.76 -40.74 -5.39
C SER A 101 15.06 -41.42 -6.58
N ALA A 102 14.54 -40.64 -7.52
CA ALA A 102 13.98 -41.15 -8.77
C ALA A 102 15.01 -41.90 -9.61
N GLY A 103 16.24 -41.38 -9.73
CA GLY A 103 17.32 -42.07 -10.44
C GLY A 103 17.72 -43.41 -9.81
N ILE A 104 17.70 -43.51 -8.47
CA ILE A 104 17.91 -44.79 -7.78
C ILE A 104 16.76 -45.75 -8.09
N GLY A 105 15.51 -45.28 -8.02
CA GLY A 105 14.33 -46.08 -8.35
C GLY A 105 14.38 -46.62 -9.78
N GLN A 106 14.77 -45.78 -10.76
CA GLN A 106 14.93 -46.20 -12.15
C GLN A 106 15.96 -47.32 -12.31
N ARG A 107 17.10 -47.24 -11.61
CA ARG A 107 18.13 -48.30 -11.64
C ARG A 107 17.62 -49.59 -11.00
N LEU A 108 16.89 -49.51 -9.89
CA LEU A 108 16.30 -50.69 -9.24
C LEU A 108 15.25 -51.36 -10.13
N VAL A 109 14.39 -50.58 -10.79
CA VAL A 109 13.39 -51.11 -11.72
C VAL A 109 14.07 -51.75 -12.93
N TYR A 110 15.09 -51.09 -13.50
CA TYR A 110 15.84 -51.64 -14.63
C TYR A 110 16.55 -52.95 -14.27
N THR A 111 17.24 -53.00 -13.12
CA THR A 111 17.93 -54.21 -12.66
C THR A 111 16.96 -55.38 -12.45
N LEU A 112 15.80 -55.13 -11.82
CA LEU A 112 14.75 -56.13 -11.68
C LEU A 112 14.22 -56.62 -13.04
N LEU A 113 14.02 -55.72 -14.02
CA LEU A 113 13.59 -56.07 -15.37
C LEU A 113 14.65 -56.90 -16.12
N ALA A 114 15.92 -56.57 -15.96
CA ALA A 114 17.03 -57.28 -16.57
C ALA A 114 17.17 -58.69 -15.99
N GLU A 115 16.95 -58.86 -14.67
CA GLU A 115 16.96 -60.16 -14.01
C GLU A 115 15.80 -61.07 -14.47
N GLU A 116 14.59 -60.52 -14.63
CA GLU A 116 13.39 -61.30 -14.97
C GLU A 116 13.25 -61.61 -16.47
N VAL A 117 13.60 -60.67 -17.35
CA VAL A 117 13.29 -60.74 -18.80
C VAL A 117 14.55 -60.75 -19.67
N GLY A 118 15.72 -60.55 -19.07
CA GLY A 118 17.00 -60.43 -19.77
C GLY A 118 17.35 -58.99 -20.15
N GLU A 119 18.66 -58.73 -20.25
CA GLU A 119 19.24 -57.40 -20.46
C GLU A 119 18.77 -56.72 -21.76
N GLU A 120 18.76 -57.45 -22.88
CA GLU A 120 18.30 -56.92 -24.18
C GLU A 120 16.82 -56.49 -24.20
N ALA A 121 15.98 -57.15 -23.41
CA ALA A 121 14.57 -56.78 -23.28
C ALA A 121 14.43 -55.55 -22.38
N ALA A 122 15.17 -55.49 -21.28
CA ALA A 122 15.21 -54.33 -20.38
C ALA A 122 15.69 -53.06 -21.09
N ASP A 123 16.74 -53.15 -21.91
CA ASP A 123 17.26 -52.02 -22.70
C ASP A 123 16.22 -51.46 -23.67
N ARG A 124 15.52 -52.33 -24.40
CA ARG A 124 14.45 -51.91 -25.32
C ARG A 124 13.30 -51.22 -24.60
N VAL A 125 12.92 -51.71 -23.43
CA VAL A 125 11.87 -51.09 -22.60
C VAL A 125 12.34 -49.74 -22.07
N PHE A 126 13.59 -49.63 -21.62
CA PHE A 126 14.17 -48.39 -21.13
C PHE A 126 14.23 -47.30 -22.22
N GLU A 127 14.78 -47.61 -23.39
CA GLU A 127 14.83 -46.68 -24.53
C GLU A 127 13.44 -46.24 -24.99
N ARG A 128 12.47 -47.17 -24.98
CA ARG A 128 11.07 -46.84 -25.28
C ARG A 128 10.47 -45.90 -24.21
N ALA A 129 10.76 -46.12 -22.93
CA ALA A 129 10.30 -45.25 -21.87
C ALA A 129 10.92 -43.84 -21.97
N VAL A 130 12.21 -43.74 -22.28
CA VAL A 130 12.90 -42.45 -22.49
C VAL A 130 12.26 -41.68 -23.65
N THR A 131 12.07 -42.33 -24.79
CA THR A 131 11.48 -41.68 -25.98
C THR A 131 10.03 -41.25 -25.77
N LEU A 132 9.21 -42.04 -25.06
CA LEU A 132 7.84 -41.65 -24.71
C LEU A 132 7.80 -40.49 -23.73
N THR A 133 8.63 -40.53 -22.68
CA THR A 133 8.71 -39.46 -21.67
C THR A 133 9.15 -38.14 -22.30
N ALA A 134 10.14 -38.17 -23.21
CA ALA A 134 10.58 -37.00 -23.94
C ALA A 134 9.46 -36.39 -24.80
N LYS A 135 8.68 -37.22 -25.49
CA LYS A 135 7.51 -36.78 -26.27
C LYS A 135 6.44 -36.14 -25.39
N GLU A 136 6.13 -36.72 -24.24
CA GLU A 136 5.14 -36.17 -23.30
C GLU A 136 5.60 -34.84 -22.67
N LEU A 137 6.88 -34.71 -22.35
CA LEU A 137 7.45 -33.47 -21.81
C LEU A 137 7.32 -32.30 -22.81
N VAL A 138 7.65 -32.55 -24.08
CA VAL A 138 7.49 -31.55 -25.15
C VAL A 138 6.01 -31.21 -25.38
N ALA A 139 5.12 -32.20 -25.32
CA ALA A 139 3.68 -31.98 -25.47
C ALA A 139 3.06 -31.17 -24.32
N ARG A 140 3.65 -31.20 -23.12
CA ARG A 140 3.21 -30.39 -21.96
C ARG A 140 3.83 -29.00 -21.92
N SER A 141 4.95 -28.76 -22.62
CA SER A 141 5.60 -27.45 -22.65
C SER A 141 5.01 -26.52 -23.72
N SER A 142 4.13 -26.99 -24.59
CA SER A 142 3.39 -26.14 -25.51
C SER A 142 2.26 -25.42 -24.75
N PRO A 143 2.14 -24.08 -24.85
CA PRO A 143 1.04 -23.37 -24.23
C PRO A 143 -0.28 -23.88 -24.81
N PRO A 144 -1.34 -24.06 -23.98
CA PRO A 144 -2.64 -24.51 -24.48
C PRO A 144 -3.11 -23.53 -25.56
N PRO A 145 -3.74 -24.01 -26.65
CA PRO A 145 -4.26 -23.13 -27.69
C PRO A 145 -5.23 -22.16 -27.02
N SER A 146 -4.88 -20.86 -27.04
CA SER A 146 -5.74 -19.82 -26.50
C SER A 146 -7.08 -19.88 -27.24
N SER A 147 -8.12 -20.33 -26.56
CA SER A 147 -9.49 -20.32 -27.05
C SER A 147 -10.02 -18.88 -27.06
N SER A 148 -9.43 -18.03 -27.90
CA SER A 148 -9.91 -16.68 -28.18
C SER A 148 -10.69 -16.70 -29.49
N LYS A 149 -11.95 -17.16 -29.42
CA LYS A 149 -13.00 -16.84 -30.41
C LYS A 149 -14.39 -17.05 -29.79
N THR A 150 -14.64 -16.38 -28.66
CA THR A 150 -16.02 -16.00 -28.30
C THR A 150 -16.35 -14.79 -29.14
N THR A 151 -16.79 -15.01 -30.38
CA THR A 151 -17.46 -14.00 -31.19
C THR A 151 -18.75 -13.67 -30.44
N ARG A 152 -18.73 -12.58 -29.69
CA ARG A 152 -19.91 -11.93 -29.13
C ARG A 152 -20.66 -11.37 -30.34
N GLN A 153 -21.64 -12.13 -30.84
CA GLN A 153 -22.67 -11.60 -31.73
C GLN A 153 -23.37 -10.50 -30.93
N GLU A 154 -23.08 -9.25 -31.30
CA GLU A 154 -23.84 -8.10 -30.86
C GLU A 154 -25.25 -8.25 -31.42
N ASP A 155 -26.15 -8.45 -30.48
CA ASP A 155 -27.59 -8.36 -30.57
C ASP A 155 -27.95 -6.94 -31.03
N GLN A 156 -28.10 -6.73 -32.34
CA GLN A 156 -28.69 -5.51 -32.88
C GLN A 156 -30.20 -5.58 -32.63
N GLY A 157 -30.62 -5.01 -31.50
CA GLY A 157 -32.00 -4.68 -31.22
C GLY A 157 -32.51 -3.65 -32.22
N ALA A 158 -33.27 -4.11 -33.22
CA ALA A 158 -34.17 -3.29 -34.01
C ALA A 158 -35.43 -3.05 -33.18
N ALA A 159 -35.51 -1.89 -32.52
CA ALA A 159 -36.75 -1.36 -31.98
C ALA A 159 -37.57 -0.80 -33.15
N GLU A 160 -38.54 -1.59 -33.63
CA GLU A 160 -39.63 -1.09 -34.48
C GLU A 160 -40.59 -0.28 -33.61
N GLU A 161 -40.48 1.03 -33.77
CA GLU A 161 -41.42 2.05 -33.33
C GLU A 161 -42.66 1.97 -34.23
N SER A 162 -43.70 1.23 -33.80
CA SER A 162 -45.04 1.27 -34.40
C SER A 162 -45.93 2.20 -33.57
N GLY A 163 -45.89 3.49 -33.91
CA GLY A 163 -46.98 4.43 -33.69
C GLY A 163 -48.09 4.15 -34.70
N GLU A 164 -49.34 4.02 -34.25
CA GLU A 164 -50.30 5.13 -34.19
C GLU A 164 -51.11 5.23 -35.49
N GLU A 165 -52.27 4.56 -35.53
CA GLU A 165 -53.46 5.04 -36.27
C GLU A 165 -54.70 4.23 -35.86
N GLY A 166 -55.28 4.60 -34.70
CA GLY A 166 -56.63 4.21 -34.31
C GLY A 166 -57.62 5.31 -34.68
N LYS A 167 -58.05 5.33 -35.94
CA LYS A 167 -59.09 6.24 -36.45
C LYS A 167 -60.46 5.85 -35.91
N GLU A 168 -61.12 6.86 -35.35
CA GLU A 168 -62.56 7.00 -35.13
C GLU A 168 -63.41 6.68 -36.37
N THR A 169 -64.73 6.58 -36.10
CA THR A 169 -65.92 6.51 -36.97
C THR A 169 -66.45 5.09 -37.18
N GLY A 170 -67.72 4.78 -36.94
CA GLY A 170 -68.89 5.56 -36.57
C GLY A 170 -70.16 4.74 -36.87
N ALA A 171 -71.28 5.16 -36.27
CA ALA A 171 -72.67 4.70 -36.39
C ALA A 171 -73.10 3.51 -35.51
#